data_AF-A0A284RR60-F1
#
_entry.id   AF-A0A284RR60-F1
#
_cell.length_a   1.000
_cell.length_b   1.000
_cell.length_c   1.000
_cell.angle_alpha   90.00
_cell.angle_beta   90.00
_cell.angle_gamma   90.00
#
_symmetry.space_group_name_H-M   'P 1'
#
loop_
_entity.id
_entity.type
_entity.pdbx_description
1 polymer ?
#
loop_
_entity_poly.entity_id
_entity_poly.type
_entity_poly.pdbx_seq_one_letter_code
_entity_poly.pdbx_strand_id
1 'polypeptide(L)'
;MALKSDSNTLPAVAIVGISTELPGGQELPESLGYSAFFQFLLDKRQSYENIPLERFDIDAWYGKKNGSIVTKNGSFLKSIALFDPVEFGIYYHLQRCCDSGGIHEETYRT
;
A
#
# COMPACT_ATOMS: atom_id res chain seq x y z
N MET A 1 -29.64 27.89 -33.50
CA MET A 1 -28.38 27.11 -33.64
C MET A 1 -28.41 26.05 -32.54
N ALA A 2 -28.79 24.81 -32.87
CA ALA A 2 -28.84 23.72 -31.90
C ALA A 2 -27.48 23.02 -31.89
N LEU A 3 -26.87 22.87 -30.72
CA LEU A 3 -25.63 22.12 -30.57
C LEU A 3 -25.94 20.65 -30.83
N LYS A 4 -25.33 20.11 -31.89
CA LYS A 4 -25.40 18.71 -32.25
C LYS A 4 -24.53 17.94 -31.26
N SER A 5 -25.14 17.12 -30.41
CA SER A 5 -24.42 16.23 -29.50
C SER A 5 -23.76 15.12 -30.31
N ASP A 6 -22.43 15.06 -30.28
CA ASP A 6 -21.68 13.94 -30.83
C ASP A 6 -22.10 12.66 -30.10
N SER A 7 -22.72 11.73 -30.82
CA SER A 7 -23.39 10.53 -30.27
C SER A 7 -22.43 9.45 -29.78
N ASN A 8 -21.18 9.81 -29.43
CA ASN A 8 -20.14 8.89 -29.01
C ASN A 8 -19.43 9.33 -27.72
N THR A 9 -19.94 10.35 -27.02
CA THR A 9 -19.39 10.80 -25.73
C THR A 9 -20.19 10.15 -24.61
N LEU A 10 -19.52 9.29 -23.84
CA LEU A 10 -20.10 8.72 -22.63
C LEU A 10 -20.45 9.86 -21.64
N PRO A 11 -21.55 9.73 -20.88
CA PRO A 11 -21.92 10.71 -19.88
C PRO A 11 -20.81 10.85 -18.82
N ALA A 12 -20.59 12.09 -18.36
CA ALA A 12 -19.58 12.40 -17.34
C ALA A 12 -19.94 11.74 -16.00
N VAL A 13 -18.92 11.23 -15.30
CA VAL A 13 -19.06 10.63 -13.97
C VAL A 13 -18.42 11.55 -12.94
N ALA A 14 -19.18 11.94 -11.92
CA ALA A 14 -18.69 12.79 -10.83
C ALA A 14 -17.98 11.95 -9.76
N ILE A 15 -16.83 12.44 -9.29
CA ILE A 15 -16.14 11.89 -8.13
C ILE A 15 -16.68 12.60 -6.89
N VAL A 16 -17.41 11.86 -6.04
CA VAL A 16 -18.09 12.43 -4.86
C VAL A 16 -17.36 12.18 -3.53
N GLY A 17 -16.32 11.35 -3.53
CA GLY A 17 -15.54 11.04 -2.33
C GLY A 17 -14.27 10.27 -2.66
N ILE A 18 -13.24 10.46 -1.82
CA ILE A 18 -11.94 9.79 -1.92
C ILE A 18 -11.54 9.36 -0.51
N SER A 19 -11.18 8.10 -0.35
CA SER A 19 -10.54 7.57 0.87
C SER A 19 -9.32 6.77 0.44
N THR A 20 -8.16 7.10 0.99
CA THR A 20 -6.88 6.51 0.62
C THR A 20 -5.96 6.48 1.81
N GLU A 21 -5.18 5.42 1.89
CA GLU A 21 -3.98 5.35 2.72
C GLU A 21 -2.77 5.25 1.79
N LEU A 22 -1.81 6.16 1.95
CA LEU A 22 -0.69 6.32 1.02
C LEU A 22 0.66 6.29 1.75
N PRO A 23 1.74 5.83 1.10
CA PRO A 23 3.05 5.78 1.74
C PRO A 23 3.58 7.18 2.09
N GLY A 24 4.03 7.36 3.34
CA GLY A 24 4.64 8.61 3.82
C GLY A 24 6.18 8.63 3.77
N GLY A 25 6.81 7.49 3.50
CA GLY A 25 8.26 7.32 3.57
C GLY A 25 8.80 7.26 5.00
N GLN A 26 10.11 7.50 5.14
CA GLN A 26 10.81 7.36 6.42
C GLN A 26 10.52 8.50 7.40
N GLU A 27 10.20 9.69 6.89
CA GLU A 27 10.00 10.90 7.71
C GLU A 27 8.66 10.91 8.45
N LEU A 28 7.70 10.11 8.00
CA LEU A 28 6.34 10.09 8.53
C LEU A 28 6.11 8.78 9.31
N PRO A 29 5.72 8.87 10.59
CA PRO A 29 5.48 7.69 11.43
C PRO A 29 4.22 6.92 11.01
N GLU A 30 3.28 7.61 10.36
CA GLU A 30 1.99 7.06 9.91
C GLU A 30 1.85 7.23 8.39
N SER A 31 0.97 6.43 7.79
CA SER A 31 0.61 6.56 6.39
C SER A 31 -0.13 7.89 6.12
N LEU A 32 0.03 8.43 4.91
CA LEU A 32 -0.61 9.66 4.47
C LEU A 32 -2.10 9.42 4.15
N GLY A 33 -2.96 10.21 4.78
CA GLY A 33 -4.34 10.39 4.34
C GLY A 33 -4.44 11.34 3.14
N TYR A 34 -5.62 11.40 2.52
CA TYR A 34 -5.91 12.23 1.34
C TYR A 34 -5.52 13.71 1.53
N SER A 35 -5.86 14.31 2.67
CA SER A 35 -5.59 15.73 2.94
C SER A 35 -4.09 16.04 3.01
N ALA A 36 -3.32 15.19 3.69
CA ALA A 36 -1.88 15.35 3.85
C ALA A 36 -1.12 15.03 2.55
N PHE A 37 -1.63 14.09 1.75
CA PHE A 37 -1.02 13.71 0.48
C PHE A 37 -0.91 14.87 -0.51
N PHE A 38 -1.95 15.71 -0.58
CA PHE A 38 -1.89 16.87 -1.48
C PHE A 38 -0.74 17.81 -1.14
N GLN A 39 -0.54 18.10 0.15
CA GLN A 39 0.60 18.90 0.60
C GLN A 39 1.94 18.21 0.36
N PHE A 40 2.01 16.89 0.59
CA PHE A 40 3.21 16.11 0.33
C PHE A 40 3.67 16.23 -1.13
N LEU A 41 2.72 16.20 -2.08
CA LEU A 41 3.01 16.41 -3.51
C LEU A 41 3.45 17.84 -3.82
N LEU A 42 2.78 18.84 -3.25
CA LEU A 42 3.15 20.26 -3.43
C LEU A 42 4.56 20.55 -2.92
N ASP A 43 4.92 19.95 -1.79
CA ASP A 43 6.24 20.04 -1.17
C ASP A 43 7.30 19.20 -1.90
N LYS A 44 6.91 18.44 -2.95
CA LYS A 44 7.78 17.53 -3.73
C LYS A 44 8.56 16.54 -2.84
N ARG A 45 7.92 16.04 -1.80
CA ARG A 45 8.56 15.09 -0.87
C ARG A 45 8.69 13.70 -1.48
N GLN A 46 9.56 12.89 -0.88
CA GLN A 46 9.87 11.54 -1.33
C GLN A 46 9.41 10.51 -0.30
N SER A 47 8.64 9.52 -0.75
CA SER A 47 8.09 8.47 0.11
C SER A 47 8.93 7.17 0.10
N TYR A 48 10.08 7.18 -0.56
CA TYR A 48 10.99 6.04 -0.58
C TYR A 48 11.67 5.87 0.77
N GLU A 49 11.74 4.63 1.21
CA GLU A 49 12.42 4.21 2.42
C GLU A 49 13.05 2.84 2.23
N ASN A 50 13.86 2.40 3.19
CA ASN A 50 14.35 1.03 3.22
C ASN A 50 13.17 0.07 3.49
N ILE A 51 13.24 -1.16 2.98
CA ILE A 51 12.23 -2.18 3.31
C ILE A 51 12.18 -2.35 4.83
N PRO A 52 11.01 -2.18 5.47
CA PRO A 52 10.90 -2.33 6.91
C PRO A 52 11.25 -3.76 7.34
N LEU A 53 12.07 -3.89 8.39
CA LEU A 53 12.50 -5.19 8.93
C LEU A 53 11.30 -6.05 9.39
N GLU A 54 10.21 -5.41 9.79
CA GLU A 54 8.93 -6.04 10.14
C GLU A 54 8.31 -6.82 8.98
N ARG A 55 8.73 -6.56 7.73
CA ARG A 55 8.31 -7.33 6.54
C ARG A 55 9.17 -8.55 6.36
N PHE A 56 10.46 -8.32 6.17
CA PHE A 56 11.50 -9.32 6.04
C PHE A 56 12.86 -8.62 6.06
N ASP A 57 13.91 -9.39 6.34
CA ASP A 57 15.28 -8.91 6.30
C ASP A 57 15.79 -8.82 4.86
N ILE A 58 15.75 -7.64 4.25
CA ILE A 58 16.22 -7.43 2.88
C ILE A 58 17.72 -7.72 2.69
N ASP A 59 18.54 -7.59 3.74
CA ASP A 59 19.98 -7.81 3.60
C ASP A 59 20.31 -9.29 3.33
N ALA A 60 19.47 -10.22 3.77
CA ALA A 60 19.57 -11.65 3.46
C ALA A 60 19.27 -11.96 1.98
N TRP A 61 18.44 -11.15 1.31
CA TRP A 61 17.96 -11.40 -0.05
C TRP A 61 18.62 -10.52 -1.11
N TYR A 62 19.35 -9.49 -0.69
CA TYR A 62 19.93 -8.51 -1.59
C TYR A 62 21.05 -9.09 -2.48
N GLY A 63 20.94 -8.95 -3.80
CA GLY A 63 21.96 -9.43 -4.72
C GLY A 63 21.54 -9.44 -6.19
N LYS A 64 22.41 -9.94 -7.06
CA LYS A 64 22.19 -10.10 -8.52
C LYS A 64 22.11 -11.56 -8.96
N LYS A 65 21.98 -12.49 -8.02
CA LYS A 65 21.85 -13.93 -8.32
C LYS A 65 20.39 -14.25 -8.60
N ASN A 66 20.13 -15.40 -9.23
CA ASN A 66 18.76 -15.87 -9.42
C ASN A 66 18.09 -16.05 -8.04
N GLY A 67 16.90 -15.48 -7.88
CA GLY A 67 16.16 -15.48 -6.61
C GLY A 67 16.55 -14.34 -5.65
N SER A 68 17.48 -13.46 -6.01
CA SER A 68 17.84 -12.28 -5.19
C SER A 68 17.02 -11.04 -5.57
N ILE A 69 16.88 -10.13 -4.61
CA ILE A 69 16.24 -8.83 -4.78
C ILE A 69 17.33 -7.78 -5.08
N VAL A 70 17.14 -6.99 -6.14
CA VAL A 70 18.13 -6.00 -6.60
C VAL A 70 17.99 -4.63 -5.94
N THR A 71 16.86 -4.34 -5.29
CA THR A 71 16.57 -3.07 -4.62
C THR A 71 16.43 -3.27 -3.12
N LYS A 72 16.90 -2.30 -2.34
CA LYS A 72 16.63 -2.24 -0.90
C LYS A 72 15.53 -1.25 -0.54
N ASN A 73 15.13 -0.42 -1.50
CA ASN A 73 14.24 0.68 -1.26
C ASN A 73 12.92 0.50 -2.01
N GLY A 74 11.87 1.00 -1.37
CA GLY A 74 10.50 1.01 -1.89
C GLY A 74 9.67 2.02 -1.10
N SER A 75 8.36 2.00 -1.29
CA SER A 75 7.45 2.88 -0.58
C SER A 75 6.36 2.03 0.04
N PHE A 76 6.20 2.11 1.37
CA PHE A 76 5.39 1.17 2.12
C PHE A 76 4.35 1.89 2.97
N LEU A 77 3.19 1.25 3.12
CA LEU A 77 2.20 1.62 4.12
C LEU A 77 2.68 1.18 5.50
N LYS A 78 2.40 2.01 6.49
CA LYS A 78 2.68 1.73 7.90
C LYS A 78 1.56 0.84 8.45
N SER A 79 1.88 0.01 9.45
CA SER A 79 0.89 -0.69 10.28
C SER A 79 -0.16 -1.53 9.54
N ILE A 80 0.17 -2.15 8.39
CA ILE A 80 -0.84 -2.87 7.59
C ILE A 80 -1.47 -4.08 8.26
N ALA A 81 -0.88 -4.55 9.36
CA ALA A 81 -1.38 -5.68 10.13
C ALA A 81 -2.55 -5.28 11.03
N LEU A 82 -2.87 -3.98 11.13
CA LEU A 82 -3.98 -3.48 11.92
C LEU A 82 -5.27 -3.55 11.11
N PHE A 83 -6.26 -4.25 11.67
CA PHE A 83 -7.62 -4.32 11.17
C PHE A 83 -8.54 -4.40 12.39
N ASP A 84 -9.70 -3.74 12.36
CA ASP A 84 -10.71 -3.85 13.42
C ASP A 84 -11.78 -4.87 13.02
N PRO A 85 -11.61 -6.16 13.34
CA PRO A 85 -12.57 -7.17 12.94
C PRO A 85 -13.91 -7.04 13.66
N VAL A 86 -13.96 -6.41 14.84
CA VAL A 86 -15.19 -6.28 15.62
C VAL A 86 -16.13 -5.28 14.96
N GLU A 87 -15.59 -4.15 14.48
CA GLU A 87 -16.37 -3.15 13.73
C GLU A 87 -17.02 -3.75 12.48
N PHE A 88 -16.33 -4.68 11.80
CA PHE A 88 -16.84 -5.35 10.60
C PHE A 88 -17.60 -6.66 10.88
N GLY A 89 -17.82 -7.03 12.15
CA GLY A 89 -18.55 -8.25 12.53
C GLY A 89 -17.83 -9.56 12.16
N ILE A 90 -16.51 -9.54 12.00
CA ILE A 90 -15.66 -10.70 11.73
C ILE A 90 -15.21 -11.28 13.07
N TYR A 91 -15.66 -12.51 13.37
CA TYR A 91 -15.34 -13.19 14.63
C TYR A 91 -14.10 -14.10 14.50
N TYR A 92 -13.45 -14.37 15.63
CA TYR A 92 -12.12 -15.01 15.78
C TYR A 92 -11.82 -16.24 14.92
N HIS A 93 -12.81 -17.03 14.50
CA HIS A 93 -12.54 -18.20 13.66
C HIS A 93 -12.20 -17.85 12.19
N LEU A 94 -12.60 -16.66 11.70
CA LEU A 94 -12.32 -16.19 10.33
C LEU A 94 -11.09 -15.27 10.26
N GLN A 95 -10.73 -14.62 11.38
CA GLN A 95 -9.67 -13.62 11.42
C GLN A 95 -8.30 -14.17 11.02
N ARG A 96 -8.00 -15.40 11.44
CA ARG A 96 -6.71 -16.06 11.18
C ARG A 96 -6.43 -16.25 9.68
N CYS A 97 -7.47 -16.35 8.85
CA CYS A 97 -7.35 -16.43 7.40
C CYS A 97 -7.19 -15.07 6.72
N CYS A 98 -7.74 -14.00 7.31
CA CYS A 98 -7.57 -12.64 6.81
C CYS A 98 -6.16 -12.09 7.11
N ASP A 99 -5.57 -12.45 8.24
CA ASP A 99 -4.23 -12.00 8.63
C ASP A 99 -3.10 -12.78 7.93
N SER A 100 -3.39 -13.96 7.37
CA SER A 100 -2.39 -14.87 6.79
C SER A 100 -1.91 -14.51 5.37
N GLY A 101 -1.88 -13.23 5.02
CA GLY A 101 -1.08 -12.74 3.89
C GLY A 101 0.45 -12.86 4.12
N GLY A 102 0.87 -13.29 5.31
CA GLY A 102 2.25 -13.61 5.64
C GLY A 102 2.71 -14.90 4.96
N ILE A 103 3.72 -14.77 4.11
CA ILE A 103 4.50 -15.89 3.58
C ILE A 103 4.98 -16.78 4.73
N HIS A 104 4.44 -17.99 4.82
CA HIS A 104 5.04 -19.05 5.63
C HIS A 104 6.37 -19.43 4.97
N GLU A 105 7.48 -18.93 5.51
CA GLU A 105 8.82 -19.34 5.11
C GLU A 105 9.06 -20.77 5.63
N GLU A 106 8.66 -21.74 4.82
CA GLU A 106 8.97 -23.15 5.04
C GLU A 106 10.46 -23.35 4.79
N THR A 107 11.23 -23.38 5.88
CA THR A 107 12.66 -23.67 5.87
C THR A 107 12.88 -25.05 5.25
N TYR A 108 13.36 -25.08 4.00
CA TYR A 108 13.85 -26.29 3.37
C TYR A 108 15.10 -26.77 4.11
N ARG A 109 14.90 -27.70 5.04
CA ARG A 109 15.95 -28.48 5.66
C ARG A 109 16.33 -29.60 4.68
N THR A 110 17.53 -29.52 4.10
CA THR A 110 18.27 -30.68 3.58
C THR A 110 19.70 -30.61 4.09
#